data_AF-A0A060CD23-F1
#
_entry.id   AF-A0A060CD23-F1
#
_cell.length_a   1.000
_cell.length_b   1.000
_cell.length_c   1.000
_cell.angle_alpha   90.00
_cell.angle_beta   90.00
_cell.angle_gamma   90.00
#
_symmetry.space_group_name_H-M   'P 1'
#
loop_
_entity.id
_entity.type
_entity.pdbx_description
1 polymer ?
#
loop_
_entity_poly.entity_id
_entity_poly.type
_entity_poly.pdbx_seq_one_letter_code
_entity_poly.pdbx_strand_id
1 'polypeptide(L)'
;GAGSPSDDARDVGAIASAVIPLHEGDAFRRVIYTESHDEVANGRKRLVSEIDEENPASIWARRRALQGAGVVLTSPGVPMIFQGQEILENGWFDDRSLVDWEKAREFSGIHRAFRDLIRLTPEYRWIYPGVMGQNVDVFHRNQQAKVVAWHRWS
;
A
#
# COMPACT_ATOMS: atom_id res chain seq x y z
N GLY A 1 2.19 -13.49 18.13
CA GLY A 1 1.20 -14.56 17.95
C GLY A 1 0.87 -14.61 16.48
N ALA A 2 1.03 -15.78 15.85
CA ALA A 2 0.97 -16.00 14.41
C ALA A 2 -0.08 -15.13 13.70
N GLY A 3 0.35 -14.46 12.63
CA GLY A 3 -0.48 -13.63 11.77
C GLY A 3 -1.76 -14.34 11.36
N SER A 4 -2.87 -13.97 11.98
CA SER A 4 -4.13 -14.68 11.78
C SER A 4 -4.62 -14.55 10.32
N PRO A 5 -5.13 -15.64 9.72
CA PRO A 5 -5.89 -15.59 8.46
C PRO A 5 -7.23 -14.87 8.61
N SER A 6 -7.62 -14.47 9.83
CA SER A 6 -8.88 -13.78 10.09
C SER A 6 -8.90 -12.41 9.41
N ASP A 7 -9.94 -12.21 8.60
CA ASP A 7 -10.29 -10.95 7.97
C ASP A 7 -11.23 -10.10 8.84
N ASP A 8 -11.60 -10.59 10.02
CA ASP A 8 -12.62 -9.98 10.87
C ASP A 8 -12.20 -8.59 11.35
N ALA A 9 -10.90 -8.44 11.67
CA ALA A 9 -10.30 -7.19 12.12
C ALA A 9 -10.17 -6.12 11.02
N ARG A 10 -10.38 -6.45 9.74
CA ARG A 10 -10.31 -5.45 8.67
C ARG A 10 -11.51 -4.51 8.74
N ASP A 11 -11.24 -3.23 8.88
CA ASP A 11 -12.25 -2.18 8.84
C ASP A 11 -12.27 -1.52 7.45
N VAL A 12 -13.31 -1.87 6.67
CA VAL A 12 -13.55 -1.30 5.34
C VAL A 12 -13.90 0.20 5.45
N GLY A 13 -14.55 0.62 6.54
CA GLY A 13 -14.85 2.02 6.81
C GLY A 13 -13.58 2.83 7.04
N ALA A 14 -12.59 2.26 7.75
CA ALA A 14 -11.29 2.89 7.96
C ALA A 14 -10.53 3.04 6.64
N ILE A 15 -10.50 2.00 5.79
CA ILE A 15 -9.88 2.07 4.46
C ILE A 15 -10.58 3.12 3.59
N ALA A 16 -11.91 3.11 3.54
CA ALA A 16 -12.71 4.08 2.80
C ALA A 16 -12.42 5.53 3.26
N SER A 17 -12.30 5.74 4.56
CA SER A 17 -11.97 7.06 5.13
C SER A 17 -10.55 7.48 4.78
N ALA A 18 -9.58 6.56 4.78
CA ALA A 18 -8.20 6.84 4.38
C ALA A 18 -8.09 7.24 2.89
N VAL A 19 -8.92 6.68 2.02
CA VAL A 19 -8.97 7.05 0.59
C VAL A 19 -9.45 8.49 0.40
N ILE A 20 -10.40 8.97 1.21
CA ILE A 20 -10.96 10.32 1.08
C ILE A 20 -9.95 11.37 1.59
N PRO A 21 -9.62 12.41 0.80
CA PRO A 21 -8.75 13.50 1.26
C PRO A 21 -9.32 14.26 2.46
N LEU A 22 -8.47 14.56 3.44
CA LEU A 22 -8.87 15.29 4.66
C LEU A 22 -9.05 16.80 4.44
N HIS A 23 -8.42 17.36 3.40
CA HIS A 23 -8.43 18.79 3.12
C HIS A 23 -9.26 19.06 1.88
N GLU A 24 -10.37 19.78 2.05
CA GLU A 24 -11.18 20.27 0.94
C GLU A 24 -10.33 21.23 0.08
N GLY A 25 -10.06 20.84 -1.17
CA GLY A 25 -9.48 21.71 -2.19
C GLY A 25 -8.10 21.33 -2.73
N ASP A 26 -7.31 20.50 -2.02
CA ASP A 26 -6.04 19.98 -2.54
C ASP A 26 -5.64 18.64 -1.90
N ALA A 27 -5.88 17.55 -2.63
CA ALA A 27 -5.52 16.20 -2.19
C ALA A 27 -4.00 15.96 -2.11
N PHE A 28 -3.17 16.77 -2.75
CA PHE A 28 -1.72 16.57 -2.83
C PHE A 28 -0.95 17.16 -1.63
N ARG A 29 -1.66 17.75 -0.67
CA ARG A 29 -1.10 18.20 0.61
C ARG A 29 -0.87 17.07 1.64
N ARG A 30 -1.12 15.82 1.25
CA ARG A 30 -0.85 14.63 2.08
C ARG A 30 0.05 13.64 1.36
N VAL A 31 0.88 12.95 2.14
CA VAL A 31 1.63 11.77 1.72
C VAL A 31 0.85 10.53 2.16
N ILE A 32 0.67 9.58 1.25
CA ILE A 32 -0.03 8.30 1.51
C ILE A 32 1.00 7.18 1.47
N TYR A 33 1.05 6.37 2.52
CA TYR A 33 1.97 5.24 2.65
C TYR A 33 1.38 4.18 3.58
N THR A 34 1.93 2.97 3.55
CA THR A 34 1.59 1.88 4.50
C THR A 34 2.70 1.62 5.50
N GLU A 35 3.92 2.03 5.19
CA GLU A 35 5.08 1.99 6.09
C GLU A 35 6.04 3.12 5.69
N SER A 36 6.84 3.59 6.64
CA SER A 36 7.85 4.61 6.42
C SER A 36 9.14 4.26 7.17
N HIS A 37 10.26 4.84 6.75
CA HIS A 37 11.53 4.66 7.44
C HIS A 37 11.46 5.09 8.91
N ASP A 38 10.71 6.15 9.24
CA ASP A 38 10.52 6.60 10.61
C ASP A 38 9.73 5.60 11.46
N GLU A 39 8.63 5.05 10.93
CA GLU A 39 7.85 4.06 11.67
C GLU A 39 8.65 2.79 11.90
N VAL A 40 9.33 2.30 10.85
CA VAL A 40 10.10 1.04 10.91
C VAL A 40 11.42 1.21 11.70
N ALA A 41 11.96 2.43 11.81
CA ALA A 41 13.10 2.74 12.68
C ALA A 41 12.71 2.85 14.16
N ASN A 42 11.50 3.30 14.48
CA ASN A 42 11.06 3.60 15.85
C ASN A 42 10.38 2.39 16.55
N GLY A 43 10.90 1.18 16.33
CA GLY A 43 10.33 -0.03 16.93
C GLY A 43 9.05 -0.51 16.23
N ARG A 44 8.84 -0.10 14.96
CA ARG A 44 8.05 -0.69 13.86
C ARG A 44 8.70 -1.84 13.07
N LYS A 45 8.03 -2.96 12.80
CA LYS A 45 8.56 -3.90 11.76
C LYS A 45 8.06 -3.47 10.39
N ARG A 46 8.71 -3.96 9.33
CA ARG A 46 8.17 -3.90 7.97
C ARG A 46 6.77 -4.51 7.95
N LEU A 47 5.86 -3.96 7.14
CA LEU A 47 4.45 -4.34 7.06
C LEU A 47 4.26 -5.86 6.95
N VAL A 48 5.04 -6.51 6.10
CA VAL A 48 4.97 -7.96 5.86
C VAL A 48 5.32 -8.78 7.10
N SER A 49 6.19 -8.27 7.96
CA SER A 49 6.59 -8.90 9.24
C SER A 49 5.62 -8.58 10.38
N GLU A 50 4.92 -7.44 10.34
CA GLU A 50 3.79 -7.19 11.23
C GLU A 50 2.61 -8.11 10.93
N ILE A 51 2.40 -8.41 9.64
CA ILE A 51 1.35 -9.31 9.19
C ILE A 51 1.65 -10.75 9.60
N ASP A 52 2.86 -11.23 9.35
CA ASP A 52 3.27 -12.61 9.64
C ASP A 52 4.75 -12.63 9.98
N GLU A 53 5.04 -12.64 11.27
CA GLU A 53 6.42 -12.60 11.77
C GLU A 53 7.19 -13.89 11.48
N GLU A 54 6.51 -15.04 11.51
CA GLU A 54 7.13 -16.36 11.31
C GLU A 54 7.41 -16.61 9.82
N ASN A 55 6.54 -16.10 8.95
CA ASN A 55 6.71 -16.16 7.50
C ASN A 55 6.29 -14.84 6.83
N PRO A 56 7.18 -13.83 6.80
CA PRO A 56 6.89 -12.54 6.15
C PRO A 56 6.64 -12.65 4.63
N ALA A 57 6.95 -13.80 4.02
CA ALA A 57 6.64 -14.09 2.63
C ALA A 57 5.37 -14.94 2.47
N SER A 58 4.55 -15.10 3.50
CA SER A 58 3.32 -15.89 3.44
C SER A 58 2.31 -15.30 2.45
N ILE A 59 1.35 -16.11 2.00
CA ILE A 59 0.29 -15.65 1.08
C ILE A 59 -0.49 -14.45 1.66
N TRP A 60 -0.64 -14.40 2.99
CA TRP A 60 -1.33 -13.32 3.67
C TRP A 60 -0.53 -12.01 3.63
N ALA A 61 0.77 -12.09 3.91
CA ALA A 61 1.68 -10.95 3.80
C ALA A 61 1.74 -10.42 2.36
N ARG A 62 1.89 -11.30 1.37
CA ARG A 62 1.89 -10.93 -0.06
C ARG A 62 0.60 -10.25 -0.50
N ARG A 63 -0.56 -10.81 -0.13
CA ARG A 63 -1.88 -10.25 -0.50
C ARG A 63 -2.11 -8.88 0.12
N ARG A 64 -1.76 -8.71 1.40
CA ARG A 64 -1.94 -7.44 2.11
C ARG A 64 -0.94 -6.38 1.63
N ALA A 65 0.30 -6.76 1.30
CA ALA A 65 1.26 -5.85 0.66
C ALA A 65 0.73 -5.31 -0.67
N LEU A 66 0.18 -6.16 -1.53
CA LEU A 66 -0.43 -5.74 -2.80
C LEU A 66 -1.69 -4.90 -2.61
N GLN A 67 -2.53 -5.24 -1.63
CA GLN A 67 -3.73 -4.44 -1.31
C GLN A 67 -3.33 -3.04 -0.82
N GLY A 68 -2.34 -2.96 0.08
CA GLY A 68 -1.79 -1.70 0.55
C GLY A 68 -1.20 -0.86 -0.58
N ALA A 69 -0.40 -1.47 -1.46
CA ALA A 69 0.15 -0.80 -2.64
C ALA A 69 -0.95 -0.27 -3.57
N GLY A 70 -1.99 -1.08 -3.80
CA GLY A 70 -3.15 -0.68 -4.59
C GLY A 70 -3.84 0.55 -4.00
N VAL A 71 -4.13 0.54 -2.69
CA VAL A 71 -4.74 1.69 -2.00
C VAL A 71 -3.83 2.92 -2.09
N VAL A 72 -2.54 2.79 -1.77
CA VAL A 72 -1.58 3.92 -1.78
C VAL A 72 -1.48 4.54 -3.17
N LEU A 73 -1.25 3.73 -4.20
CA LEU A 73 -0.99 4.21 -5.56
C LEU A 73 -2.23 4.66 -6.31
N THR A 74 -3.43 4.29 -5.84
CA THR A 74 -4.68 4.65 -6.50
C THR A 74 -5.59 5.57 -5.67
N SER A 75 -5.17 6.00 -4.47
CA SER A 75 -5.85 7.06 -3.71
C SER A 75 -5.40 8.47 -4.13
N PRO A 76 -6.22 9.52 -3.96
CA PRO A 76 -5.80 10.89 -4.25
C PRO A 76 -4.80 11.42 -3.21
N GLY A 77 -3.58 11.73 -3.63
CA GLY A 77 -2.52 12.29 -2.81
C GLY A 77 -1.13 12.02 -3.39
N VAL A 78 -0.08 12.30 -2.62
CA VAL A 78 1.30 11.96 -3.01
C VAL A 78 1.63 10.57 -2.46
N PRO A 79 1.71 9.52 -3.29
CA PRO A 79 2.08 8.19 -2.81
C PRO A 79 3.55 8.16 -2.43
N MET A 80 3.88 7.42 -1.37
CA MET A 80 5.25 7.10 -0.99
C MET A 80 5.37 5.58 -0.82
N ILE A 81 6.45 5.02 -1.34
CA ILE A 81 6.85 3.62 -1.16
C ILE A 81 8.21 3.64 -0.45
N PHE A 82 8.35 2.87 0.62
CA PHE A 82 9.64 2.74 1.30
C PHE A 82 10.52 1.70 0.59
N GLN A 83 11.81 1.99 0.44
CA GLN A 83 12.74 1.12 -0.29
C GLN A 83 12.70 -0.32 0.26
N GLY A 84 12.54 -1.30 -0.65
CA GLY A 84 12.44 -2.71 -0.31
C GLY A 84 11.00 -3.21 -0.13
N GLN A 85 10.03 -2.31 0.09
CA GLN A 85 8.61 -2.67 0.23
C GLN A 85 8.08 -3.39 -1.03
N GLU A 86 8.52 -2.95 -2.21
CA GLU A 86 8.13 -3.47 -3.52
C GLU A 86 8.68 -4.88 -3.81
N ILE A 87 9.54 -5.40 -2.93
CA ILE A 87 10.14 -6.74 -2.99
C ILE A 87 9.98 -7.50 -1.67
N LEU A 88 9.03 -7.10 -0.82
CA LEU A 88 8.75 -7.74 0.48
C LEU A 88 9.95 -7.77 1.43
N GLU A 89 10.73 -6.69 1.47
CA GLU A 89 11.75 -6.54 2.51
C GLU A 89 11.12 -6.67 3.90
N ASN A 90 11.80 -7.37 4.81
CA ASN A 90 11.20 -7.83 6.06
C ASN A 90 12.09 -7.51 7.29
N GLY A 91 11.55 -7.74 8.48
CA GLY A 91 12.24 -7.46 9.74
C GLY A 91 12.14 -6.01 10.18
N TRP A 92 13.16 -5.56 10.91
CA TRP A 92 13.29 -4.19 11.40
C TRP A 92 14.17 -3.38 10.45
N PHE A 93 13.97 -2.07 10.41
CA PHE A 93 14.89 -1.18 9.70
C PHE A 93 16.02 -0.79 10.64
N ASP A 94 17.24 -0.96 10.15
CA ASP A 94 18.49 -0.56 10.79
C ASP A 94 19.32 0.12 9.71
N ASP A 95 19.96 1.25 10.03
CA ASP A 95 20.75 2.05 9.10
C ASP A 95 21.98 1.31 8.55
N ARG A 96 22.34 0.17 9.16
CA ARG A 96 23.42 -0.72 8.72
C ARG A 96 22.94 -1.90 7.88
N SER A 97 21.64 -2.15 7.82
CA SER A 97 21.08 -3.29 7.11
C SER A 97 20.71 -2.88 5.68
N LEU A 98 21.45 -3.41 4.71
CA LEU A 98 21.19 -3.18 3.29
C LEU A 98 19.94 -3.96 2.84
N VAL A 99 19.22 -3.39 1.86
CA VAL A 99 18.12 -4.07 1.17
C VAL A 99 18.66 -5.30 0.43
N ASP A 100 17.99 -6.43 0.57
CA ASP A 100 18.31 -7.66 -0.15
C ASP A 100 17.67 -7.63 -1.55
N TRP A 101 18.44 -7.14 -2.52
CA TRP A 101 17.98 -7.01 -3.90
C TRP A 101 17.77 -8.34 -4.63
N GLU A 102 18.26 -9.48 -4.12
CA GLU A 102 17.95 -10.78 -4.72
C GLU A 102 16.44 -11.10 -4.61
N LYS A 103 15.76 -10.53 -3.61
CA LYS A 103 14.31 -10.59 -3.47
C LYS A 103 13.54 -9.99 -4.65
N ALA A 104 14.14 -9.08 -5.41
CA ALA A 104 13.52 -8.57 -6.64
C ALA A 104 13.36 -9.68 -7.70
N ARG A 105 14.28 -10.66 -7.72
CA ARG A 105 14.19 -11.85 -8.58
C ARG A 105 13.23 -12.87 -7.96
N GLU A 106 13.37 -13.15 -6.67
CA GLU A 106 12.53 -14.10 -5.94
C GLU A 106 11.04 -13.75 -6.01
N PHE A 107 10.70 -12.48 -5.74
CA PHE A 107 9.34 -11.95 -5.76
C PHE A 107 9.05 -11.13 -7.01
N SER A 108 9.59 -11.56 -8.15
CA SER A 108 9.44 -10.86 -9.44
C SER A 108 7.99 -10.55 -9.83
N GLY A 109 7.03 -11.36 -9.40
CA GLY A 109 5.59 -11.10 -9.59
C GLY A 109 5.08 -9.92 -8.76
N ILE A 110 5.51 -9.78 -7.51
CA ILE A 110 5.18 -8.64 -6.64
C ILE A 110 5.85 -7.38 -7.17
N HIS A 111 7.15 -7.48 -7.47
CA HIS A 111 7.91 -6.37 -8.03
C HIS A 111 7.28 -5.85 -9.34
N ARG A 112 6.86 -6.77 -10.21
CA ARG A 112 6.09 -6.46 -11.43
C ARG A 112 4.78 -5.74 -11.12
N ALA A 113 4.00 -6.23 -10.15
CA ALA A 113 2.73 -5.60 -9.79
C ALA A 113 2.91 -4.17 -9.28
N PHE A 114 3.91 -3.91 -8.42
CA PHE A 114 4.26 -2.55 -7.99
C PHE A 114 4.64 -1.67 -9.17
N ARG A 115 5.53 -2.14 -10.04
CA ARG A 115 5.93 -1.40 -11.25
C ARG A 115 4.73 -1.06 -12.13
N ASP A 116 3.84 -2.02 -12.35
CA ASP A 116 2.68 -1.84 -13.22
C ASP A 116 1.65 -0.88 -12.57
N LEU A 117 1.48 -0.89 -11.24
CA LEU A 117 0.68 0.11 -10.52
C LEU A 117 1.31 1.51 -10.57
N ILE A 118 2.62 1.62 -10.36
CA ILE A 118 3.35 2.90 -10.42
C ILE A 118 3.20 3.52 -11.80
N ARG A 119 3.26 2.72 -12.87
CA ARG A 119 3.06 3.19 -14.24
C ARG A 119 1.70 3.87 -14.44
N LEU A 120 0.66 3.51 -13.70
CA LEU A 120 -0.62 4.23 -13.76
C LEU A 120 -0.52 5.71 -13.32
N THR A 121 0.55 6.12 -12.62
CA THR A 121 0.65 7.44 -11.99
C THR A 121 1.29 8.53 -12.89
N PRO A 122 2.57 8.54 -13.34
CA PRO A 122 3.11 9.72 -14.03
C PRO A 122 3.21 9.53 -15.54
N GLU A 123 3.69 8.37 -15.98
CA GLU A 123 4.05 8.08 -17.38
C GLU A 123 2.81 7.95 -18.28
N TYR A 124 1.64 7.66 -17.69
CA TYR A 124 0.39 7.43 -18.39
C TYR A 124 -0.70 8.44 -18.03
N ARG A 125 -0.33 9.65 -17.55
CA ARG A 125 -1.27 10.72 -17.21
C ARG A 125 -2.31 11.01 -18.32
N TRP A 126 -1.92 10.81 -19.58
CA TRP A 126 -2.79 10.98 -20.76
C TRP A 126 -3.77 9.81 -20.99
N ILE A 127 -3.50 8.63 -20.45
CA ILE A 127 -4.34 7.42 -20.58
C ILE A 127 -5.25 7.25 -19.35
N TYR A 128 -4.78 7.66 -18.16
CA TYR A 128 -5.53 7.54 -16.90
C TYR A 128 -5.61 8.88 -16.13
N PRO A 129 -6.24 9.92 -16.71
CA PRO A 129 -6.28 11.25 -16.10
C PRO A 129 -6.90 11.25 -14.69
N GLY A 130 -7.87 10.35 -14.43
CA GLY A 130 -8.50 10.21 -13.11
C GLY A 130 -7.56 9.73 -12.00
N VAL A 131 -6.56 8.89 -12.31
CA VAL A 131 -5.57 8.41 -11.31
C VAL A 131 -4.63 9.54 -10.85
N MET A 132 -4.59 10.65 -11.58
CA MET A 132 -3.86 11.86 -11.20
C MET A 132 -4.80 13.00 -10.78
N GLY A 133 -6.11 12.78 -10.82
CA GLY A 133 -7.12 13.72 -10.36
C GLY A 133 -7.29 13.67 -8.84
N GLN A 134 -7.67 14.80 -8.25
CA GLN A 134 -7.93 14.88 -6.81
C GLN A 134 -9.31 14.40 -6.41
N ASN A 135 -10.25 14.35 -7.37
CA ASN A 135 -11.63 14.02 -7.10
C ASN A 135 -11.77 12.52 -6.88
N VAL A 136 -12.54 12.15 -5.86
CA VAL A 136 -12.82 10.76 -5.52
C VAL A 136 -14.23 10.61 -4.97
N ASP A 137 -14.86 9.50 -5.28
CA ASP A 137 -16.11 9.06 -4.67
C ASP A 137 -15.97 7.60 -4.24
N VAL A 138 -16.13 7.34 -2.94
CA VAL A 138 -16.14 5.98 -2.39
C VAL A 138 -17.58 5.49 -2.36
N PHE A 139 -18.06 5.06 -3.53
CA PHE A 139 -19.45 4.71 -3.78
C PHE A 139 -19.87 3.32 -3.26
N HIS A 140 -18.92 2.44 -2.92
CA HIS A 140 -19.23 1.11 -2.38
C HIS A 140 -18.39 0.77 -1.16
N ARG A 141 -19.07 0.38 -0.07
CA ARG A 141 -18.47 -0.08 1.19
C ARG A 141 -19.25 -1.28 1.69
N ASN A 142 -18.62 -2.44 1.74
CA ASN A 142 -19.23 -3.68 2.23
C ASN A 142 -18.32 -4.33 3.28
N GLN A 143 -18.65 -4.09 4.55
CA GLN A 143 -17.88 -4.59 5.68
C GLN A 143 -17.97 -6.11 5.83
N GLN A 144 -19.10 -6.71 5.47
CA GLN A 144 -19.34 -8.15 5.58
C GLN A 144 -18.54 -8.92 4.54
N ALA A 145 -18.53 -8.44 3.29
CA ALA A 145 -17.77 -9.05 2.19
C ALA A 145 -16.31 -8.57 2.11
N LYS A 146 -15.92 -7.59 2.95
CA LYS A 146 -14.60 -6.94 2.95
C LYS A 146 -14.24 -6.30 1.60
N VAL A 147 -15.22 -5.65 0.97
CA VAL A 147 -15.09 -5.00 -0.34
C VAL A 147 -15.26 -3.49 -0.21
N VAL A 148 -14.38 -2.73 -0.86
CA VAL A 148 -14.49 -1.29 -1.08
C VAL A 148 -14.25 -0.99 -2.54
N ALA A 149 -14.98 -0.02 -3.08
CA ALA A 149 -14.73 0.53 -4.41
C ALA A 149 -14.85 2.04 -4.41
N TRP A 150 -14.01 2.68 -5.21
CA TRP A 150 -14.02 4.12 -5.40
C TRP A 150 -13.76 4.47 -6.85
N HIS A 151 -14.23 5.64 -7.25
CA HIS A 151 -14.04 6.22 -8.56
C HIS A 151 -13.20 7.49 -8.43
N ARG A 152 -12.28 7.74 -9.38
CA ARG A 152 -11.47 8.96 -9.44
C ARG A 152 -11.58 9.63 -10.79
N TRP A 153 -11.60 10.97 -10.81
CA TRP A 153 -11.68 11.77 -12.02
C TRP A 153 -10.91 13.09 -11.88
N SER A 154 -10.65 13.75 -13.02
CA SER A 154 -10.02 15.07 -13.10
C SER A 154 -11.00 16.12 -13.60
#